data_AF-A0A838H5M4-F1
#
_entry.id   AF-A0A838H5M4-F1
#
_cell.length_a   1.000
_cell.length_b   1.000
_cell.length_c   1.000
_cell.angle_alpha   90.00
_cell.angle_beta   90.00
_cell.angle_gamma   90.00
#
_symmetry.space_group_name_H-M   'P 1'
#
loop_
_entity.id
_entity.type
_entity.pdbx_description
1 polymer ?
#
loop_
_entity_poly.entity_id
_entity_poly.type
_entity_poly.pdbx_seq_one_letter_code
_entity_poly.pdbx_strand_id
1 'polypeptide(L)'
;MTRLGDVKLKTTDALRAVEADSGASVVLAAVVREFDNKADKANSQTETEASARDAVIELEQAGDSAKAAAEADSGAGESTKEAVLDAHLAICILKTEI
;
A
#
# COMPACT_ATOMS: atom_id res chain seq x y z
N MET A 1 -2.43 -10.30 15.40
CA MET A 1 -1.89 -9.63 14.19
C MET A 1 -1.53 -8.22 14.61
N THR A 2 -0.36 -7.71 14.21
CA THR A 2 -0.04 -6.29 14.46
C THR A 2 -0.75 -5.44 13.41
N ARG A 3 -1.06 -4.17 13.71
CA ARG A 3 -1.67 -3.26 12.72
C ARG A 3 -0.82 -3.09 11.48
N LEU A 4 0.50 -2.99 11.65
CA LEU A 4 1.47 -3.00 10.55
C LEU A 4 1.43 -4.30 9.74
N GLY A 5 1.17 -5.44 10.39
CA GLY A 5 0.94 -6.72 9.72
C GLY A 5 -0.37 -6.73 8.91
N ASP A 6 -1.44 -6.13 9.44
CA ASP A 6 -2.71 -5.97 8.71
C ASP A 6 -2.51 -5.10 7.45
N VAL A 7 -1.79 -3.98 7.56
CA VAL A 7 -1.42 -3.13 6.42
C VAL A 7 -0.65 -3.94 5.38
N LYS A 8 0.35 -4.73 5.80
CA LYS A 8 1.15 -5.55 4.89
C LYS A 8 0.31 -6.60 4.15
N LEU A 9 -0.62 -7.26 4.84
CA LEU A 9 -1.53 -8.19 4.16
C LEU A 9 -2.35 -7.49 3.08
N LYS A 10 -2.90 -6.32 3.40
CA LYS A 10 -3.70 -5.55 2.45
C LYS A 10 -2.89 -5.06 1.26
N THR A 11 -1.64 -4.60 1.46
CA THR A 11 -0.77 -4.21 0.32
C THR A 11 -0.41 -5.40 -0.56
N THR A 12 -0.20 -6.59 0.02
CA THR A 12 0.09 -7.81 -0.74
C THR A 12 -1.12 -8.28 -1.54
N ASP A 13 -2.32 -8.21 -0.96
CA ASP A 13 -3.56 -8.52 -1.67
C ASP A 13 -3.82 -7.52 -2.80
N ALA A 14 -3.58 -6.23 -2.58
CA ALA A 14 -3.66 -5.20 -3.61
C ALA A 14 -2.67 -5.45 -4.76
N LEU A 15 -1.41 -5.80 -4.44
CA LEU A 15 -0.41 -6.12 -5.46
C LEU A 15 -0.83 -7.34 -6.29
N ARG A 16 -1.32 -8.40 -5.65
CA ARG A 16 -1.81 -9.60 -6.35
C ARG A 16 -3.00 -9.27 -7.26
N ALA A 17 -3.94 -8.44 -6.81
CA ALA A 17 -5.08 -8.03 -7.61
C ALA A 17 -4.62 -7.26 -8.86
N VAL A 18 -3.69 -6.30 -8.68
CA VAL A 18 -3.15 -5.49 -9.79
C VAL A 18 -2.35 -6.35 -10.78
N GLU A 19 -1.53 -7.29 -10.31
CA GLU A 19 -0.76 -8.18 -11.19
C GLU A 19 -1.63 -9.20 -11.94
N ALA A 20 -2.79 -9.57 -11.39
CA ALA A 20 -3.75 -10.46 -12.04
C ALA A 20 -4.69 -9.73 -13.01
N ASP A 21 -4.78 -8.41 -12.93
CA ASP A 21 -5.66 -7.59 -13.76
C ASP A 21 -4.99 -7.23 -15.10
N SER A 22 -5.43 -7.88 -16.18
CA SER A 22 -4.93 -7.59 -17.53
C SER A 22 -5.22 -6.17 -18.04
N GLY A 23 -6.16 -5.46 -17.41
CA GLY A 23 -6.48 -4.07 -17.72
C GLY A 23 -5.64 -3.05 -16.94
N ALA A 24 -5.00 -3.46 -15.84
CA ALA A 24 -4.18 -2.56 -15.03
C ALA A 24 -2.94 -2.10 -15.80
N SER A 25 -2.63 -0.81 -15.69
CA SER A 25 -1.43 -0.26 -16.30
C SER A 25 -0.16 -0.73 -15.58
N VAL A 26 0.95 -0.77 -16.32
CA VAL A 26 2.28 -1.02 -15.74
C VAL A 26 2.68 0.01 -14.69
N VAL A 27 2.11 1.23 -14.77
CA VAL A 27 2.34 2.29 -13.79
C VAL A 27 1.65 1.95 -12.48
N LEU A 28 0.37 1.54 -12.51
CA LEU A 28 -0.35 1.10 -11.32
C LEU A 28 0.37 -0.07 -10.64
N ALA A 29 0.81 -1.07 -11.42
CA ALA A 29 1.57 -2.21 -10.90
C ALA A 29 2.88 -1.78 -10.22
N ALA A 30 3.64 -0.85 -10.82
CA ALA A 30 4.88 -0.38 -10.24
C ALA A 30 4.67 0.38 -8.92
N VAL A 31 3.66 1.25 -8.86
CA VAL A 31 3.37 2.05 -7.66
C VAL A 31 2.85 1.17 -6.52
N VAL A 32 1.96 0.22 -6.81
CA VAL A 32 1.43 -0.70 -5.79
C VAL A 32 2.51 -1.67 -5.28
N ARG A 33 3.46 -2.07 -6.14
CA ARG A 33 4.63 -2.83 -5.69
C ARG A 33 5.51 -2.03 -4.74
N GLU A 34 5.74 -0.75 -5.02
CA GLU A 34 6.48 0.11 -4.09
C GLU A 34 5.75 0.26 -2.76
N PHE A 35 4.42 0.40 -2.78
CA PHE A 35 3.61 0.43 -1.58
C PHE A 35 3.77 -0.84 -0.74
N ASP A 36 3.73 -2.01 -1.37
CA ASP A 36 3.94 -3.31 -0.71
C ASP A 36 5.36 -3.48 -0.14
N ASN A 37 6.39 -3.00 -0.86
CA ASN A 37 7.78 -2.99 -0.39
C ASN A 37 7.98 -2.08 0.83
N LYS A 38 7.33 -0.90 0.85
CA LYS A 38 7.37 0.00 2.00
C LYS A 38 6.68 -0.61 3.22
N ALA A 39 5.62 -1.40 3.01
CA ALA A 39 4.94 -2.09 4.11
C ALA A 39 5.86 -3.16 4.74
N ASP A 40 6.65 -3.87 3.92
CA ASP A 40 7.69 -4.78 4.43
C ASP A 40 8.76 -4.03 5.22
N LYS A 41 9.29 -2.94 4.65
CA LYS A 41 10.31 -2.11 5.32
C LYS A 41 9.82 -1.61 6.68
N ALA A 42 8.58 -1.14 6.76
CA ALA A 42 7.99 -0.65 8.01
C ALA A 42 7.78 -1.77 9.04
N ASN A 43 7.43 -2.99 8.61
CA ASN A 43 7.33 -4.15 9.49
C ASN A 43 8.70 -4.65 9.99
N SER A 44 9.77 -4.43 9.22
CA SER A 44 11.12 -4.89 9.59
C SER A 44 11.92 -3.89 10.44
N GLN A 45 11.41 -2.68 10.68
CA GLN A 45 12.10 -1.67 11.49
C GLN A 45 12.07 -2.03 12.99
N THR A 46 13.25 -2.23 13.57
CA THR A 46 13.42 -2.59 14.99
C THR A 46 14.43 -1.73 15.74
N GLU A 47 15.04 -0.74 15.08
CA GLU A 47 16.23 -0.05 15.61
C GLU A 47 15.88 1.10 16.57
N THR A 48 14.94 1.98 16.21
CA THR A 48 14.56 3.15 17.05
C THR A 48 13.11 3.58 16.81
N GLU A 49 12.50 4.30 17.77
CA GLU A 49 11.16 4.90 17.58
C GLU A 49 11.14 5.94 16.44
N ALA A 50 12.23 6.69 16.26
CA ALA A 50 12.34 7.67 15.18
C ALA A 50 12.36 6.99 13.80
N SER A 51 13.15 5.92 13.64
CA SER A 51 13.20 5.16 12.38
C SER A 51 11.90 4.41 12.07
N ALA A 52 11.16 3.98 13.11
CA ALA A 52 9.83 3.42 12.94
C ALA A 52 8.82 4.46 12.42
N ARG A 53 8.85 5.69 12.94
CA ARG A 53 7.98 6.78 12.47
C ARG A 53 8.28 7.18 11.02
N ASP A 54 9.56 7.32 10.67
CA ASP A 54 9.96 7.64 9.29
C ASP A 54 9.50 6.56 8.30
N ALA A 55 9.59 5.28 8.68
CA ALA A 55 9.11 4.19 7.85
C ALA A 55 7.58 4.20 7.64
N VAL A 56 6.80 4.61 8.66
CA VAL A 56 5.35 4.77 8.53
C VAL A 56 5.01 5.96 7.63
N ILE A 57 5.76 7.06 7.69
CA ILE A 57 5.59 8.22 6.80
C ILE A 57 5.89 7.84 5.35
N GLU A 58 7.00 7.14 5.10
CA GLU A 58 7.32 6.65 3.75
C GLU A 58 6.24 5.69 3.22
N LEU A 59 5.71 4.83 4.09
CA LEU A 59 4.61 3.92 3.75
C LEU A 59 3.33 4.67 3.39
N GLU A 60 2.99 5.72 4.13
CA GLU A 60 1.85 6.59 3.82
C GLU A 60 2.00 7.25 2.44
N GLN A 61 3.15 7.86 2.16
CA GLN A 61 3.41 8.53 0.88
C GLN A 61 3.29 7.57 -0.32
N ALA A 62 3.75 6.32 -0.15
CA ALA A 62 3.58 5.28 -1.14
C ALA A 62 2.09 4.87 -1.29
N GLY A 63 1.35 4.80 -0.17
CA GLY A 63 -0.09 4.56 -0.18
C GLY A 63 -0.87 5.65 -0.92
N ASP A 64 -0.57 6.92 -0.65
CA ASP A 64 -1.20 8.06 -1.35
C ASP A 64 -0.92 8.03 -2.85
N SER A 65 0.32 7.68 -3.22
CA SER A 65 0.72 7.49 -4.62
C SER A 65 -0.05 6.34 -5.27
N ALA A 66 -0.21 5.21 -4.57
CA ALA A 66 -0.96 4.04 -5.06
C ALA A 66 -2.44 4.35 -5.26
N LYS A 67 -3.06 5.06 -4.32
CA LYS A 67 -4.44 5.56 -4.46
C LYS A 67 -4.58 6.45 -5.69
N ALA A 68 -3.71 7.46 -5.83
CA ALA A 68 -3.77 8.38 -6.97
C ALA A 68 -3.60 7.64 -8.31
N ALA A 69 -2.71 6.65 -8.36
CA ALA A 69 -2.53 5.80 -9.54
C ALA A 69 -3.78 4.97 -9.85
N ALA A 70 -4.41 4.35 -8.84
CA ALA A 70 -5.64 3.57 -9.02
C ALA A 70 -6.82 4.43 -9.50
N GLU A 71 -6.95 5.65 -8.99
CA GLU A 71 -7.98 6.60 -9.42
C GLU A 71 -7.76 7.06 -10.86
N ALA A 72 -6.50 7.23 -11.28
CA ALA A 72 -6.13 7.66 -12.63
C ALA A 72 -6.16 6.54 -13.69
N ASP A 73 -6.05 5.28 -13.27
CA ASP A 73 -5.97 4.13 -14.18
C ASP A 73 -7.36 3.78 -14.74
N SER A 74 -7.66 4.18 -15.98
CA SER A 74 -8.93 3.86 -16.63
C SER A 74 -9.07 2.40 -17.08
N GLY A 75 -7.97 1.64 -17.10
CA GLY A 75 -7.93 0.24 -17.54
C GLY A 75 -8.14 -0.75 -16.40
N ALA A 76 -7.73 -0.39 -15.18
CA ALA A 76 -7.91 -1.23 -14.00
C ALA A 76 -9.41 -1.46 -13.68
N GLY A 77 -9.76 -2.70 -13.37
CA GLY A 77 -11.10 -3.08 -12.92
C GLY A 77 -11.46 -2.48 -11.56
N GLU A 78 -12.76 -2.35 -11.28
CA GLU A 78 -13.25 -1.77 -10.02
C GLU A 78 -12.74 -2.54 -8.80
N SER A 79 -12.74 -3.88 -8.84
CA SER A 79 -12.22 -4.71 -7.74
C SER A 79 -10.72 -4.51 -7.49
N THR A 80 -9.95 -4.24 -8.55
CA THR A 80 -8.51 -3.95 -8.45
C THR A 80 -8.29 -2.61 -7.77
N LYS A 81 -9.05 -1.59 -8.16
CA LYS A 81 -9.02 -0.27 -7.52
C LYS A 81 -9.43 -0.34 -6.07
N GLU A 82 -10.50 -1.08 -5.76
CA GLU A 82 -10.98 -1.26 -4.40
C GLU A 82 -9.93 -1.93 -3.52
N ALA A 83 -9.22 -2.95 -4.01
CA ALA A 83 -8.13 -3.57 -3.27
C ALA A 83 -7.00 -2.58 -2.92
N VAL A 84 -6.65 -1.68 -3.85
CA VAL A 84 -5.67 -0.60 -3.59
C VAL A 84 -6.19 0.41 -2.57
N LEU A 85 -7.47 0.80 -2.66
CA LEU A 85 -8.11 1.72 -1.72
C LEU A 85 -8.23 1.12 -0.32
N ASP A 86 -8.50 -0.18 -0.21
CA ASP A 86 -8.50 -0.93 1.05
C ASP A 86 -7.13 -0.89 1.74
N ALA A 87 -6.05 -1.09 0.97
CA ALA A 87 -4.69 -1.00 1.48
C ALA A 87 -4.32 0.42 1.90
N HIS A 88 -4.75 1.43 1.14
CA HIS A 88 -4.62 2.85 1.50
C HIS A 88 -5.35 3.18 2.80
N LEU A 89 -6.59 2.73 2.95
CA LEU A 89 -7.38 2.97 4.16
C LEU A 89 -6.71 2.33 5.39
N ALA A 90 -6.14 1.14 5.26
CA ALA A 90 -5.45 0.46 6.35
C ALA A 90 -4.28 1.29 6.91
N ILE A 91 -3.46 1.91 6.05
CA ILE A 91 -2.37 2.81 6.51
C ILE A 91 -2.91 4.12 7.10
N CYS A 92 -3.98 4.68 6.53
CA CYS A 92 -4.63 5.86 7.13
C CYS A 92 -5.13 5.58 8.56
N ILE A 93 -5.75 4.42 8.78
CA ILE A 93 -6.19 3.98 10.13
C ILE A 93 -5.00 3.80 11.05
N LEU A 94 -3.98 3.05 10.63
CA LEU A 94 -2.74 2.86 11.41
C LEU A 94 -2.18 4.20 11.89
N LYS A 95 -2.10 5.21 11.00
CA LYS A 95 -1.53 6.52 11.32
C LYS A 95 -2.33 7.29 12.39
N THR A 96 -3.65 7.07 12.48
CA THR A 96 -4.46 7.70 13.54
C THR A 96 -4.26 7.08 14.91
N GLU A 97 -3.64 5.90 14.98
CA GLU A 97 -3.41 5.13 16.20
C GLU A 97 -1.96 5.22 16.72
N ILE A 98 -1.06 5.94 16.02
CA ILE A 98 0.37 6.18 16.39
C ILE A 98 0.55 7.61 16.89
#